data_AF-A0A2G9QK53-F1
#
_entry.id   AF-A0A2G9QK53-F1
#
_cell.length_a   1.000
_cell.length_b   1.000
_cell.length_c   1.000
_cell.angle_alpha   90.00
_cell.angle_beta   90.00
_cell.angle_gamma   90.00
#
_symmetry.space_group_name_H-M   'P 1'
#
loop_
_entity.id
_entity.type
_entity.pdbx_description
1 polymer ?
#
loop_
_entity_poly.entity_id
_entity_poly.type
_entity_poly.pdbx_seq_one_letter_code
_entity_poly.pdbx_strand_id
1 'polypeptide(L)' 'MTSITQNDIIGTLQSLNMVKYWKGQHVICVTPKLVEEHLKSAQYKKPPIT' A
#
# COMPACT_ATOMS: atom_id res chain seq x y z
N MET A 1 3.21 -2.40 -13.13
CA MET A 1 1.90 -1.71 -13.09
C MET A 1 0.80 -2.77 -13.03
N THR A 2 -0.27 -2.55 -12.25
CA THR A 2 -1.12 -3.62 -11.68
C THR A 2 -2.56 -3.68 -12.20
N SER A 3 -2.97 -2.79 -13.11
CA SER A 3 -4.36 -2.63 -13.60
C SER A 3 -5.41 -2.36 -12.51
N ILE A 4 -4.99 -1.98 -11.30
CA ILE A 4 -5.87 -1.55 -10.20
C ILE A 4 -6.24 -0.07 -10.42
N THR A 5 -7.49 0.32 -10.16
CA THR A 5 -7.91 1.72 -10.32
C THR A 5 -7.19 2.65 -9.34
N GLN A 6 -7.00 3.90 -9.72
CA GLN A 6 -6.32 4.87 -8.87
C GLN A 6 -7.04 5.07 -7.52
N ASN A 7 -8.37 5.03 -7.51
CA ASN A 7 -9.16 5.18 -6.29
C ASN A 7 -8.93 4.00 -5.33
N ASP A 8 -8.89 2.77 -5.85
CA ASP A 8 -8.61 1.59 -5.05
C ASP A 8 -7.18 1.59 -4.50
N ILE A 9 -6.20 2.05 -5.31
CA ILE A 9 -4.82 2.25 -4.86
C ILE A 9 -4.77 3.27 -3.71
N ILE A 10 -5.43 4.42 -3.86
CA ILE A 10 -5.46 5.46 -2.83
C ILE A 10 -6.14 4.92 -1.55
N GLY A 11 -7.31 4.30 -1.66
CA GLY A 11 -8.02 3.73 -0.52
C GLY A 11 -7.20 2.66 0.21
N THR A 12 -6.49 1.81 -0.53
CA THR A 12 -5.58 0.82 0.04
C THR A 12 -4.38 1.48 0.73
N LEU A 13 -3.74 2.47 0.10
CA LEU A 13 -2.61 3.16 0.74
C LEU A 13 -3.04 4.02 1.94
N GLN A 14 -4.28 4.52 1.96
CA GLN A 14 -4.87 5.22 3.10
C GLN A 14 -5.04 4.27 4.29
N SER A 15 -5.58 3.07 4.08
CA SER A 15 -5.74 2.08 5.16
C SER A 15 -4.40 1.59 5.72
N LEU A 16 -3.33 1.64 4.92
CA LEU A 16 -1.96 1.31 5.31
C LEU A 16 -1.16 2.51 5.86
N ASN A 17 -1.75 3.71 5.95
CA ASN A 17 -1.08 4.96 6.32
C ASN A 17 0.17 5.29 5.46
N MET A 18 0.17 4.90 4.18
CA MET A 18 1.29 5.07 3.24
C MET A 18 1.07 6.20 2.22
N VAL A 19 0.06 7.04 2.41
CA VAL A 19 -0.26 8.16 1.53
C VAL A 19 -0.59 9.40 2.35
N LYS A 20 -0.15 10.56 1.85
CA LYS A 20 -0.41 11.87 2.43
C LYS A 20 -1.14 12.74 1.42
N TYR A 21 -1.93 13.68 1.93
CA TYR A 21 -2.58 14.67 1.08
C TYR A 21 -1.79 15.98 1.10
N TRP A 22 -1.40 16.46 -0.07
CA TRP A 22 -0.64 17.70 -0.22
C TRP A 22 -1.13 18.48 -1.43
N LYS A 23 -1.53 19.74 -1.21
CA LYS A 23 -1.97 20.68 -2.26
C LYS A 23 -2.99 20.08 -3.25
N GLY A 24 -3.98 19.35 -2.74
CA GLY A 24 -5.01 18.76 -3.59
C GLY A 24 -4.68 17.36 -4.13
N GLN A 25 -3.47 16.85 -3.88
CA GLN A 25 -2.97 15.60 -4.46
C GLN A 25 -2.63 14.56 -3.39
N HIS A 26 -2.81 13.28 -3.75
CA HIS A 26 -2.35 12.16 -2.96
C HIS A 26 -0.90 11.84 -3.30
N VAL A 27 -0.02 11.92 -2.30
CA VAL A 27 1.42 11.67 -2.42
C VAL A 27 1.77 10.42 -1.63
N ILE A 28 2.38 9.44 -2.29
CA ILE A 28 2.85 8.22 -1.63
C ILE A 28 3.98 8.60 -0.66
N CYS A 29 3.83 8.26 0.61
CA CYS A 29 4.80 8.56 1.66
C CYS A 29 5.04 7.28 2.47
N VAL A 30 6.08 6.55 2.10
CA VAL A 30 6.38 5.23 2.67
C VAL A 30 7.89 5.08 2.86
N THR A 31 8.29 4.31 3.89
CA THR A 31 9.68 3.90 4.09
C THR A 31 9.82 2.41 3.78
N PRO A 32 10.99 1.94 3.28
CA PRO A 32 11.20 0.51 3.01
C PRO A 32 10.93 -0.37 4.23
N LYS A 33 11.30 0.09 5.43
CA LYS A 33 11.05 -0.63 6.70
C LYS A 33 9.56 -0.88 6.94
N LEU A 34 8.73 0.14 6.73
CA LEU A 34 7.28 0.03 6.91
C LEU A 34 6.66 -0.96 5.91
N VAL A 35 7.16 -1.00 4.68
CA VAL A 35 6.70 -1.99 3.67
C VAL A 35 7.04 -3.41 4.11
N GLU A 36 8.27 -3.64 4.56
CA GLU A 36 8.69 -4.96 5.04
C GLU A 36 7.87 -5.44 6.24
N GLU A 37 7.57 -4.55 7.19
CA GLU A 37 6.73 -4.87 8.36
C GLU A 37 5.34 -5.33 7.94
N HIS A 38 4.71 -4.64 6.98
CA HIS A 38 3.42 -5.05 6.43
C HIS A 38 3.51 -6.39 5.70
N LEU A 39 4.54 -6.62 4.89
CA LEU A 39 4.74 -7.89 4.16
C LEU A 39 5.01 -9.07 5.09
N LYS A 40 5.66 -8.86 6.24
CA LYS A 40 5.90 -9.89 7.25
C LYS A 40 4.65 -10.24 8.08
N SER A 41 3.55 -9.49 7.93
CA SER A 41 2.27 -9.78 8.57
C SER A 41 1.77 -11.18 8.20
N ALA A 42 1.12 -11.85 9.17
CA ALA A 42 0.59 -13.21 9.01
C ALA A 42 -0.37 -13.36 7.82
N GLN A 43 -1.01 -12.27 7.41
CA GLN A 43 -1.95 -12.24 6.28
C GLN A 43 -1.30 -12.58 4.93
N TYR A 44 0.01 -12.36 4.76
CA TYR A 44 0.74 -12.60 3.51
C TYR A 44 1.67 -13.82 3.55
N LYS A 45 1.64 -14.62 4.61
CA LYS A 45 2.50 -15.80 4.76
C LYS A 45 2.00 -17.03 4.00
N LYS A 46 0.77 -16.99 3.48
CA LYS A 46 0.23 -18.10 2.68
C LYS A 46 0.91 -18.09 1.30
N PRO A 47 1.47 -19.22 0.84
CA PRO A 47 2.04 -19.29 -0.48
C PRO A 47 0.94 -19.03 -1.52
N PRO A 48 1.19 -18.16 -2.52
CA PRO A 48 0.24 -17.95 -3.61
C PRO A 48 0.08 -19.25 -4.41
N ILE A 49 -1.14 -19.53 -4.83
CA ILE A 49 -1.43 -20.67 -5.71
C ILE A 49 -1.04 -20.24 -7.12
N THR A 50 0.02 -20.83 -7.67
CA THR A 50 0.42 -20.71 -9.08
C THR A 50 -0.45 -21.57 -9.99
#